data_AF-A0A914YQ49-F1
#
_entry.id   AF-A0A914YQ49-F1
#
_cell.length_a   1.000
_cell.length_b   1.000
_cell.length_c   1.000
_cell.angle_alpha   90.00
_cell.angle_beta   90.00
_cell.angle_gamma   90.00
#
_symmetry.space_group_name_H-M   'P 1'
#
loop_
_entity.id
_entity.type
_entity.pdbx_description
1 polymer ?
#
loop_
_entity_poly.entity_id
_entity_poly.type
_entity_poly.pdbx_seq_one_letter_code
_entity_poly.pdbx_strand_id
1 'polypeptide(L)'
;MPHVLEIDPDNKAAQELLLKISITYDKPIVPIEIYDKNPYVRSTKPLVRIPISEKDTDIDSGVSTTTPSEALMPLQNDNDFSSAASTDDESLPPPAKTPAEFYIAWTSLKDNPTKFLEYFLSIPTSSFDEVFEPGVEPDSVETLLMAFANEYTGNEQILYSLEKLTKAPRFEVCTIFLTDKMKMDLKNALLKFSDSHLLVLEILEAFGVEIN
;
A
#
# COMPACT_ATOMS: atom_id res chain seq x y z
N MET A 1 1.61 -36.77 17.82
CA MET A 1 1.48 -36.43 19.26
C MET A 1 2.54 -35.39 19.55
N PRO A 2 2.23 -34.21 20.11
CA PRO A 2 3.27 -33.26 20.46
C PRO A 2 4.05 -33.80 21.67
N HIS A 3 5.38 -33.91 21.53
CA HIS A 3 6.25 -34.21 22.65
C HIS A 3 6.35 -32.95 23.52
N VAL A 4 5.85 -33.05 24.74
CA VAL A 4 6.02 -32.01 25.77
C VAL A 4 7.41 -32.23 26.36
N LEU A 5 8.28 -31.21 26.25
CA LEU A 5 9.58 -31.22 26.89
C LEU A 5 9.37 -30.92 28.37
N GLU A 6 9.72 -31.88 29.23
CA GLU A 6 9.70 -31.72 30.68
C GLU A 6 11.06 -31.19 31.16
N ILE A 7 11.03 -30.32 32.16
CA ILE A 7 12.25 -29.79 32.79
C ILE A 7 12.85 -30.89 33.67
N ASP A 8 14.16 -31.09 33.55
CA ASP A 8 14.92 -32.06 34.35
C ASP A 8 14.81 -31.72 35.85
N PRO A 9 14.33 -32.65 36.70
CA PRO A 9 14.12 -32.42 38.13
C PRO A 9 15.42 -32.12 38.90
N ASP A 10 16.58 -32.55 38.40
CA ASP A 10 17.87 -32.32 39.06
C ASP A 10 18.51 -30.97 38.68
N ASN A 11 17.91 -30.23 37.73
CA ASN A 11 18.39 -28.91 37.32
C ASN A 11 17.96 -27.83 38.34
N LYS A 12 18.79 -27.66 39.38
CA LYS A 12 18.58 -26.67 40.44
C LYS A 12 18.39 -25.24 39.91
N ALA A 13 19.10 -24.86 38.86
CA ALA A 13 18.99 -23.52 38.27
C ALA A 13 17.60 -23.30 37.62
N ALA A 14 17.05 -24.33 36.95
CA ALA A 14 15.72 -24.26 36.38
C ALA A 14 14.62 -24.18 37.47
N GLN A 15 14.80 -24.90 38.58
CA GLN A 15 13.89 -24.85 39.73
C GLN A 15 13.89 -23.48 40.41
N GLU A 16 15.07 -22.85 40.57
CA GLU A 16 15.18 -21.50 41.12
C GLU A 16 14.49 -20.45 40.23
N LEU A 17 14.62 -20.57 38.91
CA LEU A 17 13.92 -19.70 37.96
C LEU A 17 12.40 -19.89 38.00
N LEU A 18 11.91 -21.13 38.11
CA LEU A 18 10.47 -21.40 38.27
C LEU A 18 9.91 -20.73 39.52
N LEU A 19 10.61 -20.82 40.65
CA LEU A 19 10.24 -20.14 41.89
C LEU A 19 10.20 -18.61 41.72
N LYS A 20 11.18 -18.05 41.02
CA LYS A 20 11.24 -16.61 40.77
C LYS A 20 10.12 -16.12 39.86
N ILE A 21 9.74 -16.92 38.86
CA ILE A 21 8.64 -16.64 37.94
C ILE A 21 7.29 -16.76 38.67
N SER A 22 7.10 -17.79 39.51
CA SER A 22 5.84 -18.01 40.23
C SER A 22 5.49 -16.90 41.21
N ILE A 23 6.49 -16.19 41.74
CA ILE A 23 6.28 -15.08 42.68
C ILE A 23 5.94 -13.77 41.95
N THR A 24 6.36 -13.62 40.69
CA THR A 24 6.28 -12.33 39.96
C THR A 24 5.06 -12.24 39.04
N TYR A 25 4.45 -13.37 38.66
CA TYR A 25 3.34 -13.42 37.72
C TYR A 25 2.23 -14.36 38.22
N ASP A 26 1.22 -13.78 38.87
CA ASP A 26 -0.02 -14.50 39.26
C ASP A 26 -0.98 -14.60 38.06
N LYS A 27 -0.50 -15.24 36.99
CA LYS A 27 -1.32 -15.75 35.88
C LYS A 27 -0.51 -16.75 35.08
N PRO A 28 -0.53 -18.04 35.46
CA PRO A 28 0.02 -19.06 34.61
C PRO A 28 -1.00 -19.31 33.50
N ILE A 29 -0.59 -19.01 32.26
CA ILE A 29 -1.20 -19.52 31.03
C ILE A 29 -2.54 -18.84 30.67
N VAL A 30 -2.55 -18.08 29.58
CA VAL A 30 -3.80 -17.78 28.85
C VAL A 30 -4.04 -18.98 27.93
N PRO A 31 -5.02 -19.86 28.22
CA PRO A 31 -5.36 -20.93 27.30
C PRO A 31 -5.93 -20.29 26.03
N ILE A 32 -5.27 -20.53 24.90
CA ILE A 32 -5.89 -20.29 23.59
C ILE A 32 -6.85 -21.45 23.36
N GLU A 33 -8.14 -21.22 23.65
CA GLU A 33 -9.18 -22.17 23.29
C GLU A 33 -9.44 -22.08 21.79
N ILE A 34 -9.31 -23.21 21.09
CA ILE A 34 -9.81 -23.32 19.72
C ILE A 34 -11.34 -23.31 19.84
N TYR A 35 -11.93 -22.18 19.50
CA TYR A 35 -13.38 -22.08 19.40
C TYR A 35 -13.84 -22.89 18.19
N ASP A 36 -14.40 -24.07 18.43
CA ASP A 36 -15.10 -24.82 17.40
C ASP A 36 -16.37 -24.04 17.05
N LYS A 37 -16.33 -23.34 15.90
CA LYS A 37 -17.47 -22.56 15.42
C LYS A 37 -18.65 -23.51 15.30
N ASN A 38 -19.64 -23.34 16.19
CA ASN A 38 -20.84 -24.16 16.19
C ASN A 38 -21.38 -24.26 14.74
N PRO A 39 -21.63 -25.47 14.21
CA PRO A 39 -22.09 -25.67 12.84
C PRO A 39 -23.39 -24.92 12.52
N TYR A 40 -24.17 -24.54 13.53
CA TYR A 40 -25.40 -23.74 13.41
C TYR A 40 -25.18 -22.22 13.29
N VAL A 41 -23.94 -21.73 13.42
CA VAL A 41 -23.59 -20.30 13.22
C VAL A 41 -23.30 -20.00 11.74
N ARG A 42 -23.30 -21.02 10.88
CA ARG A 42 -23.31 -20.83 9.43
C ARG A 42 -24.73 -20.47 8.99
N SER A 43 -24.84 -19.43 8.18
CA SER A 43 -26.09 -19.09 7.51
C SER A 43 -26.64 -20.31 6.78
N THR A 44 -27.84 -20.74 7.14
CA THR A 44 -28.62 -21.76 6.40
C THR A 44 -29.35 -21.15 5.21
N LYS A 45 -29.29 -19.82 5.03
CA LYS A 45 -29.93 -19.16 3.90
C LYS A 45 -29.21 -19.56 2.62
N PRO A 46 -29.96 -19.97 1.58
CA PRO A 46 -29.37 -20.29 0.29
C PRO A 46 -28.68 -19.05 -0.28
N LEU A 47 -27.61 -19.28 -1.04
CA LEU A 47 -26.91 -18.23 -1.75
C LEU A 47 -27.90 -17.55 -2.72
N VAL A 48 -28.02 -16.23 -2.62
CA VAL A 48 -28.82 -15.42 -3.55
C VAL A 48 -27.87 -14.85 -4.59
N ARG A 49 -28.19 -15.09 -5.87
CA ARG A 49 -27.45 -14.49 -6.98
C ARG A 49 -27.81 -13.01 -7.06
N ILE A 50 -26.82 -12.14 -6.91
CA ILE A 50 -26.98 -10.73 -7.19
C ILE A 50 -26.93 -10.57 -8.72
N PRO A 51 -27.96 -9.98 -9.36
CA PRO A 51 -27.91 -9.70 -10.78
C PRO A 51 -26.80 -8.69 -11.04
N ILE A 52 -25.79 -9.10 -11.80
CA ILE A 52 -24.75 -8.22 -12.30
C ILE A 52 -25.30 -7.68 -13.62
N SER A 53 -25.58 -6.38 -13.68
CA SER A 53 -25.75 -5.72 -14.97
C SER A 53 -24.35 -5.38 -15.45
N GLU A 54 -23.86 -6.16 -16.41
CA GLU A 54 -22.73 -5.75 -17.22
C GLU A 54 -23.17 -4.45 -17.92
N LYS A 55 -22.53 -3.33 -17.58
CA LYS A 55 -22.61 -2.15 -18.43
C LYS A 55 -21.72 -2.48 -19.61
N ASP A 56 -22.33 -2.72 -20.76
CA ASP A 56 -21.62 -2.81 -22.02
C ASP A 56 -20.83 -1.50 -22.18
N THR A 57 -19.53 -1.56 -21.91
CA THR A 57 -18.59 -0.69 -22.60
C THR A 57 -18.52 -1.26 -24.00
N ASP A 58 -19.07 -0.54 -24.97
CA ASP A 58 -19.04 -0.93 -26.39
C ASP A 58 -17.59 -1.17 -26.83
N ILE A 59 -17.16 -2.42 -26.75
CA ILE A 59 -16.02 -2.94 -27.49
C ILE A 59 -16.66 -3.78 -28.59
N ASP A 60 -16.72 -3.18 -29.77
CA ASP A 60 -17.22 -3.78 -31.00
C ASP A 60 -16.57 -5.17 -31.24
N SER A 61 -17.38 -6.22 -31.16
CA SER A 61 -17.14 -7.51 -31.81
C SER A 61 -18.44 -8.30 -31.85
N GLY A 62 -19.15 -8.16 -32.96
CA GLY A 62 -20.44 -8.79 -33.18
C GLY A 62 -20.41 -10.31 -33.26
N VAL A 63 -21.40 -10.96 -32.66
CA VAL A 63 -22.07 -12.17 -33.17
C VAL A 63 -23.55 -12.13 -32.72
N SER A 64 -24.44 -12.09 -33.71
CA SER A 64 -25.89 -12.14 -33.57
C SER A 64 -26.42 -13.56 -33.36
N THR A 65 -27.41 -13.76 -32.48
CA THR A 65 -28.58 -14.64 -32.78
C THR A 65 -29.79 -14.40 -31.83
N THR A 66 -30.79 -13.68 -32.35
CA THR A 66 -32.27 -13.94 -32.35
C THR A 66 -33.06 -14.29 -31.06
N THR A 67 -33.73 -13.27 -30.46
CA THR A 67 -35.20 -13.00 -30.24
C THR A 67 -36.24 -14.13 -29.95
N PRO A 68 -37.51 -13.86 -29.49
CA PRO A 68 -38.22 -12.61 -29.05
C PRO A 68 -39.19 -12.67 -27.81
N SER A 69 -39.73 -11.48 -27.43
CA SER A 69 -41.07 -11.17 -26.82
C SER A 69 -41.18 -11.19 -25.28
N GLU A 70 -41.77 -10.24 -24.51
CA GLU A 70 -42.84 -9.21 -24.62
C GLU A 70 -42.47 -7.98 -23.73
N ALA A 71 -42.53 -6.71 -24.18
CA ALA A 71 -43.65 -5.75 -24.23
C ALA A 71 -43.78 -4.77 -23.01
N LEU A 72 -43.67 -3.45 -23.32
CA LEU A 72 -44.25 -2.25 -22.66
C LEU A 72 -43.56 -1.74 -21.36
N MET A 73 -43.20 -0.46 -21.12
CA MET A 73 -43.56 0.88 -21.62
C MET A 73 -42.41 1.91 -21.37
N PRO A 74 -42.42 3.10 -22.00
CA PRO A 74 -41.37 4.13 -21.86
C PRO A 74 -41.68 5.18 -20.79
N LEU A 75 -40.66 5.62 -20.05
CA LEU A 75 -40.69 6.88 -19.30
C LEU A 75 -39.42 7.68 -19.59
N GLN A 76 -39.66 8.90 -20.09
CA GLN A 76 -38.69 9.91 -20.45
C GLN A 76 -38.30 10.81 -19.27
N ASN A 77 -37.10 11.39 -19.43
CA ASN A 77 -36.60 12.69 -18.96
C ASN A 77 -35.86 12.82 -17.62
N ASP A 78 -34.55 13.07 -17.81
CA ASP A 78 -33.77 14.23 -17.36
C ASP A 78 -33.48 14.41 -15.86
N ASN A 79 -32.25 14.09 -15.47
CA ASN A 79 -31.31 15.11 -15.01
C ASN A 79 -29.87 14.57 -14.91
N ASP A 80 -29.06 15.03 -15.86
CA ASP A 80 -27.74 15.64 -15.67
C ASP A 80 -26.76 14.95 -14.68
N PHE A 81 -26.01 14.00 -15.21
CA PHE A 81 -24.65 13.74 -14.76
C PHE A 81 -23.74 13.83 -15.98
N SER A 82 -23.31 15.06 -16.28
CA SER A 82 -22.41 15.38 -17.38
C SER A 82 -21.09 14.60 -17.29
N SER A 83 -20.85 13.87 -18.38
CA SER A 83 -19.59 13.56 -19.04
C SER A 83 -18.41 13.04 -18.23
N ALA A 84 -18.16 11.74 -18.42
CA ALA A 84 -16.84 11.31 -18.82
C ALA A 84 -16.40 12.11 -20.06
N ALA A 85 -15.35 12.91 -19.91
CA ALA A 85 -14.55 13.40 -21.02
C ALA A 85 -13.25 12.61 -20.99
N SER A 86 -13.20 11.54 -21.79
CA SER A 86 -11.93 11.06 -22.34
C SER A 86 -11.49 12.10 -23.35
N THR A 87 -10.60 12.98 -22.94
CA THR A 87 -9.77 13.78 -23.83
C THR A 87 -8.33 13.55 -23.41
N ASP A 88 -7.51 13.10 -24.35
CA ASP A 88 -6.06 13.15 -24.35
C ASP A 88 -5.59 14.59 -24.10
N ASP A 89 -5.62 14.96 -22.82
CA ASP A 89 -4.90 16.05 -22.21
C ASP A 89 -4.73 15.56 -20.76
N GLU A 90 -3.73 14.69 -20.54
CA GLU A 90 -3.56 13.97 -19.27
C GLU A 90 -3.02 14.93 -18.21
N SER A 91 -3.92 15.80 -17.74
CA SER A 91 -3.70 16.74 -16.66
C SER A 91 -3.50 15.97 -15.37
N LEU A 92 -2.45 16.33 -14.61
CA LEU A 92 -2.15 15.71 -13.33
C LEU A 92 -3.34 15.83 -12.37
N PRO A 93 -3.64 14.76 -11.59
CA PRO A 93 -4.66 14.84 -10.56
C PRO A 93 -4.29 15.90 -9.52
N PRO A 94 -5.29 16.47 -8.82
CA PRO A 94 -5.02 17.47 -7.79
C PRO A 94 -4.20 16.87 -6.64
N PRO A 95 -3.33 17.66 -5.98
CA PRO A 95 -2.52 17.18 -4.86
C PRO A 95 -3.37 16.51 -3.78
N ALA A 96 -2.98 15.31 -3.36
CA ALA A 96 -3.71 14.57 -2.33
C ALA A 96 -3.72 15.30 -1.00
N LYS A 97 -4.88 15.29 -0.35
CA LYS A 97 -5.09 15.73 1.03
C LYS A 97 -5.38 14.55 1.95
N THR A 98 -5.76 13.41 1.38
CA THR A 98 -6.07 12.19 2.13
C THR A 98 -5.30 11.00 1.57
N PRO A 99 -5.07 9.95 2.39
CA PRO A 99 -4.42 8.73 1.91
C PRO A 99 -5.18 8.09 0.74
N ALA A 100 -6.52 8.10 0.76
CA ALA A 100 -7.35 7.53 -0.29
C ALA A 100 -7.16 8.23 -1.63
N GLU A 101 -7.08 9.56 -1.64
CA GLU A 101 -6.80 10.35 -2.85
C GLU A 101 -5.42 10.00 -3.44
N PHE A 102 -4.41 9.85 -2.57
CA PHE A 102 -3.08 9.43 -2.99
C PHE A 102 -3.10 8.05 -3.65
N TYR A 103 -3.75 7.07 -3.05
CA TYR A 103 -3.84 5.72 -3.62
C TYR A 103 -4.60 5.68 -4.96
N ILE A 104 -5.69 6.44 -5.09
CA ILE A 104 -6.43 6.54 -6.35
C ILE A 104 -5.55 7.16 -7.45
N ALA A 105 -4.85 8.24 -7.12
CA ALA A 105 -3.93 8.88 -8.06
C ALA A 105 -2.77 7.96 -8.46
N TRP A 106 -2.14 7.28 -7.49
CA TRP A 106 -1.08 6.32 -7.75
C TRP A 106 -1.56 5.17 -8.65
N THR A 107 -2.70 4.54 -8.35
CA THR A 107 -3.23 3.44 -9.16
C THR A 107 -3.53 3.85 -10.61
N SER A 108 -3.85 5.12 -10.84
CA SER A 108 -4.09 5.69 -12.17
C SER A 108 -2.79 6.05 -12.89
N LEU A 109 -1.73 6.41 -12.15
CA LEU A 109 -0.45 6.90 -12.69
C LEU A 109 0.68 5.85 -12.66
N LYS A 110 0.45 4.66 -12.09
CA LYS A 110 1.49 3.61 -11.95
C LYS A 110 2.12 3.17 -13.27
N ASP A 111 1.38 3.27 -14.38
CA ASP A 111 1.85 2.92 -15.72
C ASP A 111 2.76 4.02 -16.31
N ASN A 112 2.74 5.22 -15.72
CA ASN A 112 3.55 6.38 -16.11
C ASN A 112 4.36 6.92 -14.89
N PRO A 113 5.47 6.27 -14.50
CA PRO A 113 6.24 6.64 -13.31
C PRO A 113 6.66 8.11 -13.26
N THR A 114 7.06 8.69 -14.40
CA THR A 114 7.37 10.12 -14.55
C THR A 114 6.24 11.03 -14.04
N LYS A 115 5.00 10.80 -14.50
CA LYS A 115 3.86 11.63 -14.12
C LYS A 115 3.51 11.43 -12.65
N PHE A 116 3.70 10.21 -12.14
CA PHE A 116 3.55 9.92 -10.73
C PHE A 116 4.57 10.70 -9.87
N LEU A 117 5.81 10.84 -10.34
CA LEU A 117 6.81 11.65 -9.65
C LEU A 117 6.42 13.13 -9.62
N GLU A 118 5.97 13.68 -10.74
CA GLU A 118 5.49 15.07 -10.81
C GLU A 118 4.30 15.30 -9.88
N TYR A 119 3.36 14.34 -9.86
CA TYR A 119 2.25 14.33 -8.91
C TYR A 119 2.72 14.29 -7.46
N PHE A 120 3.66 13.41 -7.11
CA PHE A 120 4.17 13.29 -5.76
C PHE A 120 4.82 14.59 -5.28
N LEU A 121 5.59 15.25 -6.15
CA LEU A 121 6.20 16.56 -5.86
C LEU A 121 5.18 17.70 -5.74
N SER A 122 3.98 17.54 -6.32
CA SER A 122 2.89 18.51 -6.17
C SER A 122 2.23 18.49 -4.78
N ILE A 123 2.42 17.40 -4.01
CA ILE A 123 1.88 17.26 -2.66
C ILE A 123 2.71 18.16 -1.73
N PRO A 124 2.08 19.08 -0.98
CA PRO A 124 2.82 19.95 -0.08
C PRO A 124 3.39 19.13 1.08
N THR A 125 4.66 19.34 1.42
CA THR A 125 5.35 18.64 2.51
C THR A 125 4.67 18.80 3.87
N SER A 126 3.82 19.83 4.03
CA SER A 126 3.01 20.06 5.23
C SER A 126 1.85 19.07 5.40
N SER A 127 1.36 18.43 4.34
CA SER A 127 0.26 17.45 4.40
C SER A 127 0.73 16.00 4.37
N PHE A 128 2.04 15.74 4.35
CA PHE A 128 2.60 14.38 4.30
C PHE A 128 2.17 13.54 5.52
N ASP A 129 2.13 14.14 6.70
CA ASP A 129 1.75 13.44 7.93
C ASP A 129 0.29 12.95 7.86
N GLU A 130 -0.60 13.70 7.20
CA GLU A 130 -2.03 13.33 7.01
C GLU A 130 -2.20 12.34 5.86
N VAL A 131 -1.50 12.55 4.75
CA VAL A 131 -1.60 11.70 3.54
C VAL A 131 -0.98 10.32 3.77
N PHE A 132 0.10 10.25 4.56
CA PHE A 132 0.85 9.02 4.83
C PHE A 132 0.67 8.50 6.27
N GLU A 133 -0.30 9.02 7.03
CA GLU A 133 -0.66 8.52 8.37
C GLU A 133 -0.85 7.00 8.45
N PRO A 134 -1.60 6.33 7.54
CA PRO A 134 -1.75 4.87 7.59
C PRO A 134 -0.47 4.11 7.19
N GLY A 135 0.53 4.83 6.70
CA GLY A 135 1.73 4.32 6.06
C GLY A 135 1.64 4.36 4.53
N VAL A 136 2.75 3.95 3.92
CA VAL A 136 2.93 3.90 2.47
C VAL A 136 2.99 2.46 1.98
N GLU A 137 2.41 2.19 0.82
CA GLU A 137 2.49 0.87 0.19
C GLU A 137 3.84 0.68 -0.53
N PRO A 138 4.50 -0.49 -0.41
CA PRO A 138 5.77 -0.78 -1.07
C PRO A 138 5.77 -0.50 -2.58
N ASP A 139 4.71 -0.92 -3.28
CA ASP A 139 4.59 -0.76 -4.73
C ASP A 139 4.57 0.72 -5.16
N SER A 140 4.03 1.60 -4.30
CA SER A 140 4.01 3.04 -4.59
C SER A 140 5.39 3.67 -4.41
N VAL A 141 6.14 3.25 -3.40
CA VAL A 141 7.56 3.63 -3.20
C VAL A 141 8.42 3.09 -4.35
N GLU A 142 8.17 1.86 -4.80
CA GLU A 142 8.86 1.27 -5.95
C GLU A 142 8.65 2.09 -7.22
N THR A 143 7.39 2.44 -7.52
CA THR A 143 7.04 3.29 -8.67
C THR A 143 7.75 4.64 -8.61
N LEU A 144 7.79 5.25 -7.42
CA LEU A 144 8.47 6.52 -7.18
C LEU A 144 9.98 6.42 -7.46
N LEU A 145 10.63 5.38 -6.96
CA LEU A 145 12.07 5.18 -7.14
C LEU A 145 12.44 4.87 -8.60
N MET A 146 11.60 4.10 -9.31
CA MET A 146 11.79 3.88 -10.75
C MET A 146 11.73 5.21 -11.52
N ALA A 147 10.77 6.06 -11.20
CA ALA A 147 10.64 7.37 -11.81
C ALA A 147 11.87 8.24 -11.52
N PHE A 148 12.30 8.29 -10.27
CA PHE A 148 13.44 9.09 -9.84
C PHE A 148 14.77 8.65 -10.48
N ALA A 149 14.96 7.34 -10.62
CA ALA A 149 16.13 6.78 -11.29
C ALA A 149 16.21 7.17 -12.78
N ASN A 150 15.05 7.20 -13.45
CA ASN A 150 14.95 7.48 -14.88
C ASN A 150 14.98 8.98 -15.18
N GLU A 151 14.33 9.80 -14.34
CA GLU A 151 14.25 11.24 -14.50
C GLU A 151 15.00 11.95 -13.38
N TYR A 152 16.26 12.27 -13.67
CA TYR A 152 16.99 13.22 -12.85
C TYR A 152 16.44 14.63 -13.08
N THR A 153 15.62 15.12 -12.15
CA THR A 153 15.01 16.45 -12.28
C THR A 153 15.86 17.57 -11.67
N GLY A 154 16.93 17.26 -10.92
CA GLY A 154 17.76 18.27 -10.22
C GLY A 154 16.98 19.14 -9.22
N ASN A 155 15.74 18.77 -8.92
CA ASN A 155 14.86 19.52 -8.03
C ASN A 155 15.12 19.09 -6.58
N GLU A 156 15.69 19.97 -5.76
CA GLU A 156 15.96 19.69 -4.35
C GLU A 156 14.70 19.37 -3.54
N GLN A 157 13.50 19.79 -3.98
CA GLN A 157 12.24 19.43 -3.33
C GLN A 157 12.04 17.91 -3.22
N ILE A 158 12.65 17.14 -4.12
CA ILE A 158 12.61 15.68 -4.05
C ILE A 158 13.32 15.15 -2.82
N LEU A 159 14.42 15.79 -2.40
CA LEU A 159 15.17 15.37 -1.22
C LEU A 159 14.32 15.56 0.03
N TYR A 160 13.71 16.74 0.18
CA TYR A 160 12.81 17.02 1.31
C TYR A 160 11.57 16.13 1.31
N SER A 161 11.02 15.82 0.14
CA SER A 161 9.87 14.92 0.01
C SER A 161 10.23 13.48 0.34
N LEU A 162 11.40 13.01 -0.09
CA LEU A 162 11.93 11.69 0.26
C LEU A 162 12.28 11.59 1.75
N GLU A 163 12.88 12.61 2.34
CA GLU A 163 13.14 12.69 3.79
C GLU A 163 11.84 12.66 4.61
N LYS A 164 10.77 13.27 4.10
CA LYS A 164 9.46 13.16 4.74
C LYS A 164 8.84 11.78 4.56
N LEU A 165 9.03 11.17 3.39
CA LEU A 165 8.58 9.82 3.11
C LEU A 165 9.25 8.78 4.03
N THR A 166 10.55 8.93 4.31
CA THR A 166 11.28 8.01 5.20
C THR A 166 10.76 8.02 6.64
N LYS A 167 10.08 9.11 7.04
CA LYS A 167 9.47 9.27 8.37
C LYS A 167 8.05 8.72 8.45
N ALA A 168 7.46 8.28 7.34
CA ALA A 168 6.12 7.73 7.32
C ALA A 168 6.05 6.40 8.11
N PRO A 169 4.92 6.12 8.80
CA PRO A 169 4.70 4.84 9.46
C PRO A 169 4.91 3.68 8.49
N ARG A 170 5.59 2.63 8.96
CA ARG A 170 5.87 1.40 8.19
C ARG A 170 6.76 1.61 6.95
N PHE A 171 7.41 2.76 6.80
CA PHE A 171 8.37 2.97 5.72
C PHE A 171 9.48 1.89 5.70
N GLU A 172 9.98 1.48 6.86
CA GLU A 172 10.95 0.39 6.99
C GLU A 172 10.46 -0.93 6.36
N VAL A 173 9.14 -1.17 6.32
CA VAL A 173 8.59 -2.35 5.66
C VAL A 173 8.76 -2.25 4.15
N CYS A 174 8.58 -1.06 3.58
CA CYS A 174 8.77 -0.82 2.14
C CYS A 174 10.22 -1.09 1.71
N THR A 175 11.21 -0.75 2.53
CA THR A 175 12.63 -0.93 2.18
C THR A 175 13.05 -2.39 2.03
N ILE A 176 12.31 -3.32 2.65
CA ILE A 176 12.52 -4.77 2.53
C ILE A 176 12.14 -5.26 1.12
N PHE A 177 11.19 -4.61 0.45
CA PHE A 177 10.75 -4.97 -0.90
C PHE A 177 11.61 -4.35 -2.00
N LEU A 178 12.52 -3.44 -1.66
CA LEU A 178 13.38 -2.80 -2.63
C LEU A 178 14.51 -3.71 -3.08
N THR A 179 14.64 -3.84 -4.41
CA THR A 179 15.74 -4.58 -5.02
C THR A 179 17.08 -3.85 -4.86
N ASP A 180 18.18 -4.59 -4.86
CA ASP A 180 19.53 -4.00 -4.82
C ASP A 180 19.77 -3.05 -6.00
N LYS A 181 19.20 -3.37 -7.17
CA LYS A 181 19.25 -2.49 -8.34
C LYS A 181 18.63 -1.13 -8.04
N MET A 182 17.43 -1.09 -7.45
CA MET A 182 16.76 0.18 -7.10
C MET A 182 17.54 0.98 -6.08
N LYS A 183 18.13 0.31 -5.08
CA LYS A 183 18.99 0.94 -4.08
C LYS A 183 20.23 1.58 -4.71
N MET A 184 20.86 0.89 -5.66
CA MET A 184 22.01 1.40 -6.40
C MET A 184 21.63 2.55 -7.34
N ASP A 185 20.49 2.44 -8.03
CA ASP A 185 19.97 3.51 -8.89
C ASP A 185 19.65 4.77 -8.06
N LEU A 186 19.04 4.61 -6.90
CA LEU A 186 18.79 5.67 -5.92
C LEU A 186 20.11 6.31 -5.45
N LYS A 187 21.12 5.50 -5.09
CA LYS A 187 22.46 5.99 -4.71
C LYS A 187 23.07 6.87 -5.81
N ASN A 188 23.06 6.38 -7.04
CA ASN A 188 23.62 7.09 -8.18
C ASN A 188 22.85 8.37 -8.51
N ALA A 189 21.53 8.38 -8.30
CA ALA A 189 20.71 9.57 -8.49
C ALA A 189 20.94 10.61 -7.39
N LEU A 190 21.01 10.20 -6.12
CA LEU A 190 21.19 11.10 -4.99
C LEU A 190 22.59 11.71 -4.89
N LEU A 191 23.65 10.97 -5.27
CA LEU A 191 25.03 11.47 -5.26
C LEU A 191 25.26 12.65 -6.22
N LYS A 192 24.33 12.92 -7.15
CA LYS A 192 24.38 14.10 -8.02
C LYS A 192 24.07 15.40 -7.28
N PHE A 193 23.38 15.34 -6.13
CA PHE A 193 23.07 16.50 -5.30
C PHE A 193 24.28 16.85 -4.41
N SER A 194 25.18 17.68 -4.95
CA SER A 194 26.43 18.06 -4.28
C SER A 194 26.21 18.95 -3.05
N ASP A 195 25.14 19.76 -3.06
CA ASP A 195 24.92 20.81 -2.05
C ASP A 195 24.26 20.29 -0.76
N SER A 196 23.61 19.11 -0.80
CA SER A 196 22.82 18.55 0.29
C SER A 196 23.35 17.20 0.79
N HIS A 197 24.68 17.07 0.90
CA HIS A 197 25.35 15.79 1.19
C HIS A 197 24.84 15.10 2.46
N LEU A 198 24.60 15.83 3.56
CA LEU A 198 24.11 15.23 4.82
C LEU A 198 22.70 14.63 4.67
N LEU A 199 21.80 15.35 3.99
CA LEU A 199 20.43 14.90 3.75
C LEU A 199 20.42 13.67 2.83
N VAL A 200 21.29 13.66 1.81
CA VAL A 200 21.48 12.51 0.93
C VAL A 200 21.91 11.27 1.72
N LEU A 201 22.86 11.40 2.66
CA LEU A 201 23.30 10.28 3.49
C LEU A 201 22.18 9.75 4.39
N GLU A 202 21.40 10.65 5.02
CA GLU A 202 20.26 10.27 5.87
C GLU A 202 19.20 9.50 5.08
N ILE A 203 18.87 9.97 3.87
CA ILE A 203 17.94 9.28 2.97
C ILE A 203 18.52 7.90 2.59
N LEU A 204 19.78 7.83 2.17
CA LEU A 204 20.40 6.56 1.77
C LEU A 204 20.43 5.53 2.91
N GLU A 205 20.72 5.98 4.13
CA GLU A 205 20.68 5.15 5.33
C GLU A 205 19.26 4.64 5.60
N ALA A 206 18.25 5.52 5.53
CA ALA A 206 16.84 5.14 5.73
C ALA A 206 16.36 4.12 4.69
N PHE A 207 16.84 4.19 3.44
CA PHE A 207 16.56 3.21 2.40
C PHE A 207 17.40 1.93 2.51
N GLY A 208 18.29 1.82 3.51
CA GLY A 208 19.14 0.66 3.76
C GLY A 208 20.22 0.47 2.70
N VAL A 209 20.78 1.56 2.18
CA VAL A 209 21.84 1.56 1.18
C VAL A 209 23.20 1.67 1.86
N GLU A 210 24.12 0.75 1.57
CA GLU A 210 25.48 0.79 2.14
C GLU A 210 26.30 1.97 1.58
N ILE A 211 26.79 2.80 2.49
CA ILE A 211 27.63 3.98 2.21
C ILE A 211 29.09 3.59 2.52
N ASN A 212 29.69 2.78 1.63
CA ASN A 212 31.14 2.52 1.64
C ASN A 212 31.89 3.54 0.77
#